data_AF-A0A3A2I267-F1
#
_entry.id   AF-A0A3A2I267-F1
#
_cell.length_a   1.000
_cell.length_b   1.000
_cell.length_c   1.000
_cell.angle_alpha   90.00
_cell.angle_beta   90.00
_cell.angle_gamma   90.00
#
_symmetry.space_group_name_H-M   'P 1'
#
loop_
_entity.id
_entity.type
_entity.pdbx_description
1 polymer ?
#
loop_
_entity_poly.entity_id
_entity_poly.type
_entity_poly.pdbx_seq_one_letter_code
_entity_poly.pdbx_strand_id
1 'polypeptide(L)'
;MKTKKYGLMMLALFILGIIPLSLFASYHDLTSHVSDGTGILFTLLTDSAGSKGFLITLTLLVLSLYRFKPTQSDWMQKLSMLGLLLVIGFASKTGLKLMTESPRPYTELLAAEQLIERPEAFYQLATPQQANVIGQISEKVSEWRTRHWQGEKDYSFPSGHTIFVSICLAFFGGLLLQHKCYFSAVTLWVWAMGVAYSRLWLGMHRIEDLIGSVVFVTVVFSLIPVFQITKKLPFISLTAK
;
A
#
# COMPACT_ATOMS: atom_id res chain seq x y z
N MET A 1 22.25 0.18 -10.02
CA MET A 1 22.67 -0.08 -8.62
C MET A 1 22.24 1.03 -7.65
N LYS A 2 22.54 2.32 -7.90
CA LYS A 2 22.21 3.41 -6.93
C LYS A 2 20.71 3.58 -6.64
N THR A 3 19.84 3.50 -7.65
CA THR A 3 18.37 3.62 -7.48
C THR A 3 17.79 2.54 -6.58
N LYS A 4 18.24 1.29 -6.77
CA LYS A 4 17.79 0.14 -5.97
C LYS A 4 18.20 0.30 -4.50
N LYS A 5 19.42 0.77 -4.25
CA LYS A 5 19.87 1.13 -2.89
C LYS A 5 18.96 2.17 -2.24
N TYR A 6 18.64 3.26 -2.95
CA TYR A 6 17.75 4.29 -2.40
C TYR A 6 16.30 3.80 -2.21
N GLY A 7 15.78 2.98 -3.12
CA GLY A 7 14.46 2.37 -2.97
C GLY A 7 14.38 1.48 -1.73
N LEU A 8 15.38 0.62 -1.51
CA LEU A 8 15.49 -0.21 -0.30
C LEU A 8 15.64 0.64 0.97
N MET A 9 16.39 1.74 0.91
CA MET A 9 16.51 2.68 2.02
C MET A 9 15.15 3.33 2.36
N MET A 10 14.35 3.72 1.36
CA MET A 10 13.01 4.25 1.59
C MET A 10 12.08 3.23 2.27
N LEU A 11 12.15 1.96 1.86
CA LEU A 11 11.39 0.87 2.47
C LEU A 11 11.83 0.63 3.92
N ALA A 12 13.14 0.63 4.19
CA ALA A 12 13.67 0.48 5.54
C ALA A 12 13.22 1.64 6.45
N LEU A 13 13.31 2.88 5.97
CA LEU A 13 12.80 4.05 6.69
C LEU A 13 11.29 3.98 6.93
N PHE A 14 10.54 3.41 6.00
CA PHE A 14 9.11 3.21 6.15
C PHE A 14 8.77 2.20 7.24
N ILE A 15 9.47 1.05 7.30
CA ILE A 15 9.33 0.08 8.41
C ILE A 15 9.67 0.76 9.74
N LEU A 16 10.79 1.48 9.81
CA LEU A 16 11.20 2.20 11.02
C LEU A 16 10.16 3.26 11.44
N GLY A 17 9.48 3.88 10.49
CA GLY A 17 8.39 4.81 10.76
C GLY A 17 7.10 4.14 11.23
N ILE A 18 6.76 2.95 10.71
CA ILE A 18 5.55 2.21 11.11
C ILE A 18 5.62 1.76 12.57
N ILE A 19 6.82 1.41 13.07
CA ILE A 19 7.01 0.94 14.45
C ILE A 19 6.45 1.94 15.48
N PRO A 20 6.82 3.23 15.51
CA PRO A 20 6.24 4.17 16.48
C PRO A 20 4.75 4.43 16.25
N LEU A 21 4.22 4.26 15.04
CA LEU A 21 2.76 4.33 14.82
C LEU A 21 2.00 3.27 15.62
N SER A 22 2.63 2.12 15.91
CA SER A 22 2.01 1.06 16.71
C SER A 22 1.58 1.55 18.10
N LEU A 23 2.37 2.45 18.70
CA LEU A 23 2.13 2.99 20.03
C LEU A 23 0.88 3.87 20.08
N PHE A 24 0.56 4.54 18.97
CA PHE A 24 -0.61 5.40 18.86
C PHE A 24 -1.87 4.65 18.41
N ALA A 25 -1.70 3.62 17.58
CA ALA A 25 -2.80 2.86 17.02
C ALA A 25 -3.40 1.82 18.00
N SER A 26 -2.57 1.22 18.85
CA SER A 26 -2.99 0.18 19.80
C SER A 26 -3.96 0.67 20.90
N TYR A 27 -4.15 1.98 21.03
CA TYR A 27 -5.05 2.62 22.00
C TYR A 27 -6.33 3.20 21.36
N HIS A 28 -6.54 3.07 20.05
CA HIS A 28 -7.73 3.64 19.43
C HIS A 28 -8.95 2.77 19.66
N ASP A 29 -9.84 3.23 20.52
CA ASP A 29 -11.18 2.67 20.67
C ASP A 29 -11.94 2.82 19.33
N LEU A 30 -12.33 1.67 18.76
CA LEU A 30 -13.06 1.60 17.50
C LEU A 30 -14.52 2.07 17.62
N THR A 31 -15.01 2.29 18.84
CA THR A 31 -16.35 2.83 19.13
C THR A 31 -16.33 4.32 19.47
N SER A 32 -15.14 4.92 19.62
CA SER A 32 -15.02 6.34 19.95
C SER A 32 -15.68 7.23 18.90
N HIS A 33 -16.31 8.32 19.34
CA HIS A 33 -16.81 9.36 18.44
C HIS A 33 -15.66 9.92 17.57
N VAL A 34 -15.94 10.13 16.28
CA VAL A 34 -14.98 10.64 15.31
C VAL A 34 -15.51 11.95 14.74
N SER A 35 -14.69 12.99 14.72
CA SER A 35 -15.03 14.24 14.03
C SER A 35 -14.97 14.07 12.50
N ASP A 36 -15.87 14.75 11.78
CA ASP A 36 -15.93 14.67 10.31
C ASP A 36 -14.60 15.01 9.64
N GLY A 37 -13.88 16.03 10.14
CA GLY A 37 -12.56 16.39 9.60
C GLY A 37 -11.55 15.24 9.69
N THR A 38 -11.54 14.51 10.80
CA THR A 38 -10.64 13.36 11.00
C THR A 38 -11.04 12.19 10.10
N GLY A 39 -12.35 11.90 10.03
CA GLY A 39 -12.90 10.87 9.16
C GLY A 39 -12.58 11.12 7.69
N ILE A 40 -12.86 12.32 7.19
CA ILE A 40 -12.55 12.75 5.82
C ILE A 40 -11.04 12.61 5.54
N LEU A 41 -10.18 13.09 6.44
CA LEU A 41 -8.74 13.03 6.25
C LEU A 41 -8.24 11.58 6.07
N PHE A 42 -8.64 10.67 6.98
CA PHE A 42 -8.20 9.28 6.89
C PHE A 42 -8.84 8.51 5.74
N THR A 43 -10.10 8.83 5.40
CA THR A 43 -10.74 8.30 4.20
C THR A 43 -10.04 8.75 2.92
N LEU A 44 -9.67 10.04 2.79
CA LEU A 44 -8.93 10.54 1.63
C LEU A 44 -7.54 9.91 1.53
N LEU A 45 -6.83 9.78 2.66
CA LEU A 45 -5.54 9.08 2.71
C LEU A 45 -5.69 7.64 2.24
N THR A 46 -6.58 6.84 2.84
CA THR A 46 -6.73 5.44 2.41
C THR A 46 -7.21 5.32 0.96
N ASP A 47 -8.19 6.11 0.53
CA ASP A 47 -8.75 6.03 -0.82
C ASP A 47 -7.70 6.43 -1.88
N SER A 48 -6.76 7.33 -1.55
CA SER A 48 -5.64 7.70 -2.45
C SER A 48 -4.70 6.54 -2.82
N ALA A 49 -4.65 5.51 -1.98
CA ALA A 49 -3.88 4.27 -2.20
C ALA A 49 -4.78 3.05 -2.45
N GLY A 50 -6.09 3.23 -2.41
CA GLY A 50 -7.11 2.19 -2.58
C GLY A 50 -7.67 2.14 -4.00
N SER A 51 -8.61 1.22 -4.24
CA SER A 51 -9.20 0.99 -5.57
C SER A 51 -9.81 2.24 -6.20
N LYS A 52 -10.29 3.19 -5.40
CA LYS A 52 -10.89 4.44 -5.87
C LYS A 52 -9.89 5.49 -6.36
N GLY A 53 -8.67 5.51 -5.80
CA GLY A 53 -7.72 6.62 -6.01
C GLY A 53 -6.33 6.22 -6.50
N PHE A 54 -5.96 4.93 -6.42
CA PHE A 54 -4.58 4.52 -6.73
C PHE A 54 -4.16 4.87 -8.16
N LEU A 55 -5.06 4.80 -9.16
CA LEU A 55 -4.75 5.16 -10.54
C LEU A 55 -4.47 6.66 -10.70
N ILE A 56 -5.21 7.51 -10.00
CA ILE A 56 -5.01 8.96 -10.00
C ILE A 56 -3.63 9.25 -9.38
N THR A 57 -3.37 8.70 -8.20
CA THR A 57 -2.08 8.85 -7.50
C THR A 57 -0.92 8.34 -8.36
N LEU A 58 -1.05 7.16 -8.95
CA LEU A 58 -0.03 6.58 -9.83
C LEU A 58 0.23 7.46 -11.04
N THR A 59 -0.81 7.97 -11.68
CA THR A 59 -0.71 8.89 -12.83
C THR A 59 0.04 10.16 -12.42
N LEU A 60 -0.30 10.78 -11.29
CA LEU A 60 0.40 11.97 -10.80
C LEU A 60 1.88 11.69 -10.51
N LEU A 61 2.20 10.54 -9.89
CA LEU A 61 3.58 10.14 -9.61
C LEU A 61 4.38 9.90 -10.89
N VAL A 62 3.78 9.25 -11.89
CA VAL A 62 4.38 9.06 -13.22
C VAL A 62 4.59 10.40 -13.92
N LEU A 63 3.59 11.29 -13.94
CA LEU A 63 3.71 12.64 -14.50
C LEU A 63 4.84 13.44 -13.81
N SER A 64 5.01 13.24 -12.51
CA SER A 64 6.09 13.84 -11.73
C SER A 64 7.49 13.49 -12.28
N LEU A 65 7.67 12.33 -12.92
CA LEU A 65 8.96 11.89 -13.46
C LEU A 65 9.39 12.65 -14.73
N TYR A 66 8.49 13.34 -15.42
CA TYR A 66 8.83 14.15 -16.60
C TYR A 66 9.83 15.26 -16.27
N ARG A 67 9.89 15.72 -15.02
CA ARG A 67 10.88 16.71 -14.55
C ARG A 67 12.34 16.26 -14.77
N PHE A 68 12.57 14.96 -14.84
CA PHE A 68 13.91 14.37 -15.04
C PHE A 68 14.30 14.24 -16.52
N LYS A 69 13.46 14.70 -17.45
CA LYS A 69 13.68 14.63 -18.91
C LYS A 69 14.19 13.25 -19.38
N PRO A 70 13.53 12.14 -18.98
CA PRO A 70 13.98 10.80 -19.35
C PRO A 70 13.93 10.57 -20.87
N THR A 71 14.86 9.78 -21.39
CA THR A 71 14.82 9.34 -22.79
C THR A 71 13.70 8.31 -22.99
N GLN A 72 13.30 8.04 -24.24
CA GLN A 72 12.29 7.00 -24.54
C GLN A 72 12.71 5.62 -23.99
N SER A 73 14.00 5.27 -24.07
CA SER A 73 14.52 4.01 -23.53
C SER A 73 14.40 3.96 -21.99
N ASP A 74 14.71 5.07 -21.31
CA ASP A 74 14.56 5.15 -19.86
C ASP A 74 13.10 5.03 -19.43
N TRP A 75 12.17 5.64 -20.19
CA TRP A 75 10.75 5.53 -19.95
C TRP A 75 10.27 4.08 -20.04
N MET A 76 10.64 3.37 -21.11
CA MET A 76 10.26 1.96 -21.27
C MET A 76 10.79 1.09 -20.14
N GLN A 77 12.04 1.27 -19.73
CA GLN A 77 12.64 0.53 -18.60
C GLN A 77 11.93 0.81 -17.27
N LYS A 78 11.64 2.08 -17.00
CA LYS A 78 10.99 2.52 -15.77
C LYS A 78 9.54 2.02 -15.69
N LEU A 79 8.79 2.15 -16.78
CA LEU A 79 7.39 1.71 -16.84
C LEU A 79 7.28 0.19 -16.83
N SER A 80 8.19 -0.54 -17.48
CA SER A 80 8.18 -2.01 -17.41
C SER A 80 8.49 -2.51 -16.01
N MET A 81 9.48 -1.92 -15.33
CA MET A 81 9.80 -2.23 -13.93
C MET A 81 8.64 -1.92 -12.99
N LEU A 82 8.01 -0.74 -13.14
CA LEU A 82 6.85 -0.34 -12.35
C LEU A 82 5.65 -1.27 -12.60
N GLY A 83 5.37 -1.58 -13.86
CA GLY A 83 4.31 -2.51 -14.25
C GLY A 83 4.52 -3.90 -13.65
N LEU A 84 5.75 -4.43 -13.72
CA LEU A 84 6.09 -5.73 -13.13
C LEU A 84 5.90 -5.73 -11.61
N LEU A 85 6.34 -4.67 -10.92
CA LEU A 85 6.12 -4.50 -9.48
C LEU A 85 4.64 -4.49 -9.11
N LEU A 86 3.83 -3.74 -9.84
CA LEU A 86 2.39 -3.65 -9.58
C LEU A 86 1.68 -4.97 -9.86
N VAL A 87 2.01 -5.64 -10.97
CA VAL A 87 1.42 -6.94 -11.32
C VAL A 87 1.75 -7.98 -10.24
N ILE A 88 3.03 -8.14 -9.90
CA ILE A 88 3.43 -9.10 -8.84
C ILE A 88 2.80 -8.70 -7.51
N GLY A 89 2.88 -7.42 -7.14
CA GLY A 89 2.35 -6.89 -5.89
C GLY A 89 0.86 -7.20 -5.69
N PHE A 90 0.03 -6.89 -6.69
CA PHE A 90 -1.42 -7.11 -6.59
C PHE A 90 -1.83 -8.55 -6.85
N ALA A 91 -1.16 -9.28 -7.77
CA ALA A 91 -1.49 -10.68 -8.04
C ALA A 91 -1.21 -11.57 -6.82
N SER A 92 -0.12 -11.31 -6.08
CA SER A 92 0.21 -12.08 -4.89
C SER A 92 -0.75 -11.85 -3.72
N LYS A 93 -1.55 -10.78 -3.72
CA LYS A 93 -2.52 -10.47 -2.64
C LYS A 93 -3.50 -11.62 -2.42
N THR A 94 -4.07 -12.17 -3.48
CA THR A 94 -5.09 -13.22 -3.39
C THR A 94 -4.52 -14.51 -2.80
N GLY A 95 -3.33 -14.92 -3.27
CA GLY A 95 -2.67 -16.12 -2.75
C GLY A 95 -2.27 -15.98 -1.28
N LEU A 96 -1.66 -14.85 -0.90
CA LEU A 96 -1.20 -14.62 0.47
C LEU A 96 -2.36 -14.53 1.48
N LYS A 97 -3.53 -14.03 1.07
CA LYS A 97 -4.73 -14.00 1.92
C LYS A 97 -5.22 -15.38 2.29
N LEU A 98 -5.22 -16.30 1.33
CA LEU A 98 -5.65 -17.67 1.54
C LEU A 98 -4.65 -18.47 2.38
N MET A 99 -3.36 -18.12 2.35
CA MET A 99 -2.34 -18.84 3.11
C MET A 99 -2.26 -18.43 4.58
N THR A 100 -2.66 -17.20 4.91
CA THR A 100 -2.45 -16.64 6.26
C THR A 100 -3.69 -16.60 7.11
N GLU A 101 -4.89 -16.53 6.50
CA GLU A 101 -6.20 -16.55 7.17
C GLU A 101 -6.29 -15.63 8.40
N SER A 102 -5.52 -14.53 8.39
CA SER A 102 -5.42 -13.63 9.54
C SER A 102 -6.69 -12.77 9.65
N PRO A 103 -7.42 -12.82 10.78
CA PRO A 103 -8.64 -12.04 10.95
C PRO A 103 -8.34 -10.55 11.12
N ARG A 104 -9.23 -9.70 10.58
CA ARG A 104 -9.11 -8.24 10.69
C ARG A 104 -9.39 -7.75 12.12
N PRO A 105 -8.72 -6.67 12.59
CA PRO A 105 -8.95 -6.13 13.93
C PRO A 105 -10.42 -5.84 14.25
N TYR A 106 -11.20 -5.31 13.30
CA TYR A 106 -12.63 -5.04 13.55
C TYR A 106 -13.44 -6.29 13.91
N THR A 107 -13.00 -7.49 13.50
CA THR A 107 -13.69 -8.74 13.86
C THR A 107 -13.54 -9.10 15.33
N GLU A 108 -12.51 -8.59 16.01
CA GLU A 108 -12.39 -8.69 17.46
C GLU A 108 -13.47 -7.87 18.16
N LEU A 109 -13.78 -6.67 17.64
CA LEU A 109 -14.89 -5.86 18.17
C LEU A 109 -16.24 -6.55 17.93
N LEU A 110 -16.45 -7.12 16.74
CA LEU A 110 -17.68 -7.87 16.44
C LEU A 110 -17.88 -9.05 17.41
N ALA A 111 -16.81 -9.76 17.74
CA ALA A 111 -16.84 -10.85 18.71
C ALA A 111 -17.08 -10.34 20.15
N ALA A 112 -16.43 -9.24 20.54
CA ALA A 112 -16.64 -8.61 21.85
C ALA A 112 -18.09 -8.15 22.05
N GLU A 113 -18.74 -7.72 20.98
CA GLU A 113 -20.15 -7.30 20.94
C GLU A 113 -21.14 -8.46 20.72
N GLN A 114 -20.65 -9.71 20.79
CA GLN A 114 -21.45 -10.94 20.67
C GLN A 114 -22.20 -11.06 19.33
N LEU A 115 -21.77 -10.34 18.29
CA LEU A 115 -22.36 -10.42 16.95
C LEU A 115 -21.85 -11.65 16.17
N ILE A 116 -20.69 -12.19 16.58
CA ILE A 116 -20.07 -13.43 16.10
C ILE A 116 -19.41 -14.15 17.28
N GLU A 117 -19.22 -15.47 17.18
CA GLU A 117 -18.61 -16.27 18.25
C GLU A 117 -17.13 -15.95 18.49
N ARG A 118 -16.39 -15.73 17.39
CA ARG A 118 -14.95 -15.47 17.38
C ARG A 118 -14.55 -14.74 16.09
N PRO A 119 -13.41 -14.02 16.06
CA PRO A 119 -12.94 -13.27 14.90
C PRO A 119 -12.95 -14.06 13.58
N GLU A 120 -12.55 -15.34 13.62
CA GLU A 120 -12.44 -16.20 12.45
C GLU A 120 -13.80 -16.62 11.89
N ALA A 121 -14.84 -16.68 12.73
CA ALA A 121 -16.18 -17.09 12.33
C ALA A 121 -16.79 -16.13 11.30
N PHE A 122 -16.35 -14.86 11.30
CA PHE A 122 -16.76 -13.87 10.30
C PHE A 122 -16.48 -14.33 8.85
N TYR A 123 -15.40 -15.07 8.63
CA TYR A 123 -14.97 -15.51 7.29
C TYR A 123 -15.69 -16.78 6.81
N GLN A 124 -16.44 -17.44 7.69
CA GLN A 124 -17.29 -18.58 7.35
C GLN A 124 -18.69 -18.15 6.91
N LEU A 125 -19.05 -16.88 7.15
CA LEU A 125 -20.33 -16.30 6.76
C LEU A 125 -20.37 -16.00 5.26
N ALA A 126 -21.55 -16.11 4.67
CA ALA A 126 -21.78 -15.63 3.31
C ALA A 126 -21.66 -14.10 3.25
N THR A 127 -21.24 -13.54 2.11
CA THR A 127 -21.05 -12.08 1.93
C THR A 127 -22.24 -11.22 2.36
N PRO A 128 -23.52 -11.61 2.13
CA PRO A 128 -24.67 -10.85 2.64
C PRO A 128 -24.78 -10.88 4.17
N GLN A 129 -24.42 -11.99 4.82
CA GLN A 129 -24.42 -12.11 6.28
C GLN A 129 -23.30 -11.28 6.90
N GLN A 130 -22.11 -11.30 6.31
CA GLN A 130 -21.01 -10.40 6.69
C GLN A 130 -21.44 -8.92 6.64
N ALA A 131 -22.16 -8.54 5.58
CA ALA A 131 -22.69 -7.18 5.43
C ALA A 131 -23.73 -6.86 6.53
N ASN A 132 -24.59 -7.81 6.87
CA ASN A 132 -25.58 -7.64 7.93
C ASN A 132 -24.93 -7.45 9.30
N VAL A 133 -23.98 -8.30 9.68
CA VAL A 133 -23.23 -8.19 10.95
C VAL A 133 -22.53 -6.83 11.08
N ILE A 134 -21.87 -6.36 10.02
CA ILE A 134 -21.26 -5.02 10.01
C ILE A 134 -22.33 -3.90 10.07
N GLY A 135 -23.51 -4.14 9.50
CA GLY A 135 -24.65 -3.21 9.62
C GLY A 135 -25.14 -3.07 11.06
N GLN A 136 -25.20 -4.17 11.82
CA GLN A 136 -25.66 -4.16 13.21
C GLN A 136 -24.73 -3.34 14.13
N ILE A 137 -23.42 -3.39 13.91
CA ILE A 137 -22.46 -2.60 14.72
C ILE A 137 -22.38 -1.12 14.31
N SER A 138 -23.00 -0.73 13.18
CA SER A 138 -22.86 0.62 12.62
C SER A 138 -23.38 1.74 13.51
N GLU A 139 -24.26 1.43 14.46
CA GLU A 139 -24.76 2.40 15.45
C GLU A 139 -23.72 2.72 16.54
N LYS A 140 -22.77 1.79 16.80
CA LYS A 140 -21.72 1.92 17.82
C LYS A 140 -20.39 2.39 17.26
N VAL A 141 -20.26 2.46 15.94
CA VAL A 141 -19.00 2.72 15.24
C VAL A 141 -19.21 3.83 14.23
N SER A 142 -18.25 4.76 14.11
CA SER A 142 -18.34 5.86 13.15
C SER A 142 -18.64 5.38 11.73
N GLU A 143 -19.45 6.12 10.98
CA GLU A 143 -19.79 5.82 9.58
C GLU A 143 -18.54 5.59 8.72
N TRP A 144 -17.48 6.37 8.96
CA TRP A 144 -16.18 6.23 8.28
C TRP A 144 -15.64 4.81 8.35
N ARG A 145 -15.60 4.22 9.54
CA ARG A 145 -15.15 2.83 9.78
C ARG A 145 -16.13 1.84 9.14
N THR A 146 -17.44 1.98 9.39
CA THR A 146 -18.48 1.10 8.83
C THR A 146 -18.40 1.01 7.31
N ARG A 147 -18.25 2.14 6.61
CA ARG A 147 -18.11 2.21 5.15
C ARG A 147 -16.91 1.42 4.65
N HIS A 148 -15.77 1.52 5.34
CA HIS A 148 -14.56 0.78 4.97
C HIS A 148 -14.70 -0.73 5.27
N TRP A 149 -15.32 -1.11 6.38
CA TRP A 149 -15.55 -2.51 6.74
C TRP A 149 -16.49 -3.19 5.74
N GLN A 150 -17.54 -2.49 5.29
CA GLN A 150 -18.44 -3.00 4.25
C GLN A 150 -17.75 -3.22 2.90
N GLY A 151 -16.74 -2.40 2.57
CA GLY A 151 -15.99 -2.49 1.32
C GLY A 151 -14.92 -3.56 1.30
N GLU A 152 -14.48 -4.05 2.46
CA GLU A 152 -13.28 -4.90 2.60
C GLU A 152 -13.48 -5.99 3.66
N LYS A 153 -14.12 -7.10 3.25
CA LYS A 153 -14.54 -8.21 4.13
C LYS A 153 -13.63 -9.45 4.09
N ASP A 154 -12.55 -9.39 3.32
CA ASP A 154 -11.57 -10.47 3.17
C ASP A 154 -10.55 -10.47 4.33
N TYR A 155 -9.69 -11.49 4.43
CA TYR A 155 -8.65 -11.57 5.48
C TYR A 155 -7.72 -10.35 5.50
N SER A 156 -7.09 -10.08 6.65
CA SER A 156 -6.30 -8.85 6.86
C SER A 156 -5.00 -8.84 6.06
N PHE A 157 -4.28 -9.95 5.99
CA PHE A 157 -2.94 -9.99 5.40
C PHE A 157 -2.94 -10.47 3.95
N PRO A 158 -2.21 -9.82 3.01
CA PRO A 158 -1.46 -8.59 3.17
C PRO A 158 -2.34 -7.35 2.89
N SER A 159 -1.84 -6.19 3.32
CA SER A 159 -2.47 -4.91 3.08
C SER A 159 -2.16 -4.40 1.66
N GLY A 160 -3.15 -4.46 0.76
CA GLY A 160 -2.99 -3.98 -0.62
C GLY A 160 -2.61 -2.49 -0.72
N HIS A 161 -3.15 -1.66 0.18
CA HIS A 161 -2.77 -0.24 0.31
C HIS A 161 -1.28 -0.12 0.67
N THR A 162 -0.82 -0.92 1.64
CA THR A 162 0.58 -0.92 2.08
C THR A 162 1.52 -1.44 0.99
N ILE A 163 1.11 -2.46 0.23
CA ILE A 163 1.85 -2.94 -0.95
C ILE A 163 2.02 -1.79 -1.96
N PHE A 164 0.92 -1.09 -2.30
CA PHE A 164 0.97 0.01 -3.27
C PHE A 164 1.90 1.14 -2.82
N VAL A 165 1.74 1.66 -1.60
CA VAL A 165 2.62 2.75 -1.11
C VAL A 165 4.07 2.28 -0.98
N SER A 166 4.32 1.01 -0.64
CA SER A 166 5.68 0.45 -0.63
C SER A 166 6.29 0.42 -2.03
N ILE A 167 5.53 0.01 -3.05
CA ILE A 167 5.98 0.08 -4.45
C ILE A 167 6.29 1.53 -4.82
N CYS A 168 5.44 2.48 -4.43
CA CYS A 168 5.66 3.89 -4.69
C CYS A 168 6.95 4.41 -4.04
N LEU A 169 7.21 4.06 -2.78
CA LEU A 169 8.43 4.45 -2.07
C LEU A 169 9.68 3.83 -2.68
N ALA A 170 9.64 2.52 -2.97
CA ALA A 170 10.76 1.81 -3.56
C ALA A 170 11.13 2.38 -4.94
N PHE A 171 10.12 2.64 -5.77
CA PHE A 171 10.30 3.08 -7.14
C PHE A 171 10.46 4.61 -7.24
N PHE A 172 9.42 5.38 -6.94
CA PHE A 172 9.46 6.84 -7.06
C PHE A 172 10.35 7.46 -5.98
N GLY A 173 10.25 7.03 -4.73
CA GLY A 173 11.12 7.52 -3.65
C GLY A 173 12.60 7.27 -3.95
N GLY A 174 12.95 6.07 -4.44
CA GLY A 174 14.30 5.74 -4.88
C GLY A 174 14.81 6.65 -6.01
N LEU A 175 13.98 6.96 -7.01
CA LEU A 175 14.31 7.88 -8.09
C LEU A 175 14.47 9.33 -7.59
N LEU A 176 13.56 9.80 -6.74
CA LEU A 176 13.59 11.16 -6.17
C LEU A 176 14.88 11.37 -5.37
N LEU A 177 15.27 10.41 -4.54
CA LEU A 177 16.53 10.49 -3.78
C LEU A 177 17.76 10.43 -4.68
N GLN A 178 17.76 9.61 -5.73
CA GLN A 178 18.85 9.57 -6.69
C GLN A 178 19.08 10.94 -7.35
N HIS A 179 18.01 11.66 -7.66
CA HIS A 179 18.05 13.01 -8.22
C HIS A 179 18.16 14.12 -7.16
N LYS A 180 18.40 13.77 -5.88
CA LYS A 180 18.51 14.70 -4.75
C LYS A 180 17.24 15.55 -4.51
N CYS A 181 16.08 15.09 -4.96
CA CYS A 181 14.79 15.72 -4.71
C CYS A 181 14.26 15.34 -3.31
N TYR A 182 14.99 15.74 -2.26
CA TYR A 182 14.72 15.33 -0.89
C TYR A 182 13.33 15.75 -0.41
N PHE A 183 12.90 16.98 -0.74
CA PHE A 183 11.57 17.46 -0.37
C PHE A 183 10.47 16.54 -0.92
N SER A 184 10.47 16.25 -2.22
CA SER A 184 9.50 15.33 -2.83
C SER A 184 9.58 13.90 -2.25
N ALA A 185 10.78 13.41 -1.93
CA ALA A 185 10.95 12.11 -1.32
C ALA A 185 10.34 12.05 0.10
N VAL A 186 10.54 13.10 0.90
CA VAL A 186 9.93 13.24 2.23
C VAL A 186 8.42 13.38 2.12
N THR A 187 7.89 14.19 1.20
CA THR A 187 6.44 14.30 0.97
C THR A 187 5.82 12.94 0.63
N LEU A 188 6.47 12.18 -0.26
CA LEU A 188 6.01 10.84 -0.62
C LEU A 188 6.04 9.89 0.59
N TRP A 189 7.09 9.97 1.41
CA TRP A 189 7.22 9.18 2.64
C TRP A 189 6.15 9.53 3.67
N VAL A 190 5.90 10.82 3.91
CA VAL A 190 4.84 11.28 4.83
C VAL A 190 3.45 10.84 4.35
N TRP A 191 3.18 10.92 3.05
CA TRP A 191 1.94 10.39 2.49
C TRP A 191 1.80 8.88 2.73
N ALA A 192 2.85 8.10 2.47
CA ALA A 192 2.84 6.65 2.71
C ALA A 192 2.63 6.32 4.20
N MET A 193 3.23 7.08 5.10
CA MET A 193 2.99 6.99 6.55
C MET A 193 1.54 7.31 6.92
N GLY A 194 0.95 8.35 6.31
CA GLY A 194 -0.47 8.70 6.49
C GLY A 194 -1.41 7.59 6.01
N VAL A 195 -1.11 6.95 4.88
CA VAL A 195 -1.85 5.78 4.40
C VAL A 195 -1.71 4.61 5.36
N ALA A 196 -0.49 4.26 5.80
CA ALA A 196 -0.29 3.17 6.76
C ALA A 196 -1.06 3.43 8.06
N TYR A 197 -0.98 4.65 8.60
CA TYR A 197 -1.70 5.01 9.80
C TYR A 197 -3.22 4.96 9.63
N SER A 198 -3.77 5.44 8.50
CA SER A 198 -5.22 5.38 8.27
C SER A 198 -5.73 3.94 8.25
N ARG A 199 -4.93 2.98 7.77
CA ARG A 199 -5.28 1.54 7.81
C ARG A 199 -5.36 0.98 9.23
N LEU A 200 -4.48 1.41 10.11
CA LEU A 200 -4.53 1.03 11.54
C LEU A 200 -5.71 1.71 12.24
N TRP A 201 -5.88 3.01 12.03
CA TRP A 201 -6.93 3.82 12.65
C TRP A 201 -8.35 3.38 12.27
N LEU A 202 -8.54 2.91 11.03
CA LEU A 202 -9.80 2.33 10.55
C LEU A 202 -10.07 0.91 11.10
N GLY A 203 -9.15 0.29 11.86
CA GLY A 203 -9.30 -1.08 12.35
C GLY A 203 -9.20 -2.14 11.25
N MET A 204 -8.52 -1.83 10.13
CA MET A 204 -8.48 -2.70 8.95
C MET A 204 -7.35 -3.71 8.98
N HIS A 205 -6.24 -3.37 9.63
CA HIS A 205 -5.00 -4.15 9.65
C HIS A 205 -4.29 -3.96 10.98
N ARG A 206 -3.46 -4.94 11.33
CA ARG A 206 -2.49 -4.80 12.42
C ARG A 206 -1.14 -4.32 11.88
N ILE A 207 -0.22 -3.99 12.78
CA ILE A 207 1.12 -3.54 12.40
C ILE A 207 1.89 -4.65 11.69
N GLU A 208 1.71 -5.90 12.12
CA GLU A 208 2.32 -7.08 11.50
C GLU A 208 1.89 -7.20 10.03
N ASP A 209 0.63 -6.87 9.73
CA ASP A 209 0.14 -6.91 8.35
C ASP A 209 0.85 -5.89 7.47
N LEU A 210 1.06 -4.69 8.00
CA LEU A 210 1.75 -3.60 7.33
C LEU A 210 3.21 -3.95 7.12
N ILE A 211 3.94 -4.33 8.17
CA ILE A 211 5.35 -4.70 8.10
C ILE A 211 5.55 -5.87 7.14
N GLY A 212 4.74 -6.93 7.24
CA GLY A 212 4.81 -8.07 6.35
C GLY A 212 4.57 -7.70 4.88
N SER A 213 3.66 -6.74 4.62
CA SER A 213 3.44 -6.19 3.28
C SER A 213 4.67 -5.44 2.76
N VAL A 214 5.33 -4.62 3.60
CA VAL A 214 6.55 -3.91 3.21
C VAL A 214 7.71 -4.89 2.97
N VAL A 215 7.86 -5.91 3.81
CA VAL A 215 8.87 -6.98 3.65
C VAL A 215 8.64 -7.73 2.35
N PHE A 216 7.40 -8.10 2.05
CA PHE A 216 7.04 -8.73 0.77
C PHE A 216 7.48 -7.86 -0.43
N VAL A 217 7.13 -6.58 -0.44
CA VAL A 217 7.57 -5.66 -1.52
C VAL A 217 9.09 -5.53 -1.54
N THR A 218 9.75 -5.52 -0.39
CA THR A 218 11.22 -5.46 -0.28
C THR A 218 11.87 -6.67 -0.96
N VAL A 219 11.36 -7.87 -0.72
CA VAL A 219 11.84 -9.11 -1.37
C VAL A 219 11.60 -9.04 -2.88
N VAL A 220 10.38 -8.74 -3.32
CA VAL A 220 10.04 -8.63 -4.75
C VAL A 220 10.93 -7.59 -5.44
N PHE A 221 11.05 -6.39 -4.88
CA PHE A 221 11.88 -5.32 -5.42
C PHE A 221 13.37 -5.70 -5.47
N SER A 222 13.84 -6.47 -4.49
CA SER A 222 15.21 -7.00 -4.45
C SER A 222 15.48 -8.05 -5.52
N LEU A 223 14.48 -8.86 -5.87
CA LEU A 223 14.62 -9.92 -6.88
C LEU A 223 14.45 -9.41 -8.31
N ILE A 224 13.71 -8.32 -8.53
CA ILE A 224 13.49 -7.79 -9.89
C ILE A 224 14.83 -7.32 -10.50
N PRO A 225 15.17 -7.80 -11.71
CA PRO A 225 16.38 -7.39 -12.42
C PRO A 225 16.23 -5.93 -12.91
N VAL A 226 17.34 -5.19 -12.91
CA VAL A 226 17.37 -3.85 -13.51
C VAL A 226 17.47 -4.03 -15.01
N PHE A 227 16.37 -3.83 -15.74
CA PHE A 227 16.37 -3.88 -17.20
C PHE A 227 17.25 -2.77 -17.76
N GLN A 228 18.41 -3.12 -18.32
CA GLN A 228 19.22 -2.21 -19.12
C GLN A 228 18.90 -2.48 -20.59
N ILE A 229 18.07 -1.63 -21.21
CA ILE A 229 17.93 -1.63 -22.67
C ILE A 229 19.18 -0.93 -23.21
N THR A 230 20.26 -1.71 -23.37
CA THR A 230 21.40 -1.28 -24.19
C THR A 230 20.91 -1.10 -25.61
N LYS A 231 20.99 0.11 -26.15
CA LYS A 231 20.91 0.33 -27.60
C LYS A 231 22.07 -0.47 -28.21
N LYS A 232 21.81 -1.66 -28.75
CA LYS A 232 22.73 -2.24 -29.73
C LYS A 232 22.69 -1.27 -30.93
N LEU A 233 23.74 -0.47 -31.12
CA LEU A 233 23.94 0.19 -32.41
C LEU A 233 24.03 -0.92 -33.47
N PRO A 234 23.31 -0.84 -34.59
CA PRO A 234 23.70 -1.60 -35.76
C PRO A 234 25.03 -1.01 -36.23
N PHE A 235 26.12 -1.69 -35.92
CA PHE A 235 27.43 -1.42 -36.50
C PHE A 235 27.40 -1.95 -37.92
N ILE A 236 27.12 -1.08 -38.89
CA ILE A 236 27.56 -1.29 -40.27
C ILE A 236 28.07 0.06 -40.78
N SER A 237 29.36 0.33 -40.57
CA SER A 237 30.07 1.23 -41.48
C SER A 237 30.33 0.44 -42.77
N LEU A 238 29.53 0.67 -43.80
CA LEU A 238 29.97 0.36 -45.15
C LEU A 238 30.89 1.51 -45.58
N THR A 239 32.17 1.32 -45.33
CA THR A 239 33.23 2.09 -45.97
C THR A 239 33.07 2.00 -47.47
N ALA A 240 33.05 3.16 -48.10
CA ALA A 240 33.13 3.34 -49.54
C ALA A 240 34.29 2.54 -50.15
N LYS A 241 34.01 1.92 -51.29
CA LYS A 241 34.93 1.79 -52.42
C LYS A 241 34.12 1.81 -53.71
#